data_AF-A0A955XE16-F1
#
_entry.id   AF-A0A955XE16-F1
#
_cell.length_a   1.000
_cell.length_b   1.000
_cell.length_c   1.000
_cell.angle_alpha   90.00
_cell.angle_beta   90.00
_cell.angle_gamma   90.00
#
_symmetry.space_group_name_H-M   'P 1'
#
loop_
_entity.id
_entity.type
_entity.pdbx_description
1 polymer ?
#
loop_
_entity_poly.entity_id
_entity_poly.type
_entity_poly.pdbx_seq_one_letter_code
_entity_poly.pdbx_strand_id
1 'polypeptide(L)'
;MNRIIQHAPYVAPALVISLCSCGGEFDQLDAEPEVPFEVEAVVETTSSALLDIGGNPTLSNWSGRSGGSPVTLNRTPIDDAFLAGYTFSERYDDPCHFVARYDHIETRANRGSQVWNECGMWGPNYASGKVGLVPSLERTVGMAVCLNSDRTKMKGFALLSQTPECILSGGDCDVNTNTYDERPNCPGADNGVDFDWEEHAMCPPGYIVTGIVLNTRAGGGNRRMVNGVRAYCHPLQERD
;
A
#
# COMPACT_ATOMS: atom_id res chain seq x y z
N MET A 1 13.04 2.31 40.56
CA MET A 1 12.96 1.87 39.15
C MET A 1 13.55 2.99 38.30
N ASN A 2 14.76 2.79 37.76
CA ASN A 2 15.45 3.80 36.97
C ASN A 2 14.85 3.85 35.56
N ARG A 3 14.30 5.00 35.15
CA ARG A 3 13.93 5.28 33.76
C ARG A 3 15.19 5.73 33.02
N ILE A 4 15.61 4.91 32.05
CA ILE A 4 16.63 5.28 31.07
C ILE A 4 15.89 6.06 29.96
N ILE A 5 16.20 7.34 29.83
CA ILE A 5 15.73 8.18 28.72
C ILE A 5 16.70 7.94 27.56
N GLN A 6 16.25 7.25 26.52
CA GLN A 6 17.00 7.11 25.27
C GLN A 6 16.71 8.32 24.40
N HIS A 7 17.73 9.15 24.16
CA HIS A 7 17.69 10.20 23.16
C HIS A 7 17.78 9.57 21.77
N ALA A 8 16.81 9.86 20.90
CA ALA A 8 16.87 9.47 19.50
C ALA A 8 18.00 10.25 18.78
N PRO A 9 18.73 9.62 17.84
CA PRO A 9 19.78 10.29 17.09
C PRO A 9 19.18 11.32 16.13
N TYR A 10 19.70 12.53 16.21
CA TYR A 10 19.39 13.65 15.33
C TYR A 10 19.93 13.35 13.92
N VAL A 11 19.06 13.21 12.93
CA VAL A 11 19.44 13.09 11.52
C VAL A 11 19.46 14.50 10.94
N ALA A 12 20.65 14.98 10.53
CA ALA A 12 20.77 16.28 9.88
C ALA A 12 20.09 16.26 8.50
N PRO A 13 19.32 17.31 8.12
CA PRO A 13 18.72 17.39 6.81
C PRO A 13 19.81 17.48 5.74
N ALA A 14 19.66 16.70 4.66
CA ALA A 14 20.54 16.76 3.50
C ALA A 14 20.21 18.02 2.69
N LEU A 15 21.19 18.91 2.56
CA LEU A 15 21.10 20.10 1.71
C LEU A 15 21.20 19.67 0.24
N VAL A 16 20.09 19.70 -0.50
CA VAL A 16 20.08 19.44 -1.95
C VAL A 16 20.33 20.76 -2.67
N ILE A 17 21.57 21.00 -3.12
CA ILE A 17 21.91 22.14 -3.98
C ILE A 17 21.67 21.70 -5.44
N SER A 18 20.59 22.18 -6.05
CA SER A 18 20.33 21.97 -7.49
C SER A 18 21.13 23.00 -8.29
N LEU A 19 22.26 22.59 -8.85
CA LEU A 19 23.05 23.40 -9.78
C LEU A 19 22.51 23.18 -11.20
N CYS A 20 21.77 24.16 -11.72
CA CYS A 20 21.39 24.18 -13.13
C CYS A 20 22.63 24.39 -14.01
N SER A 21 23.02 23.36 -14.77
CA SER A 21 24.09 23.45 -15.77
C SER A 21 23.51 23.88 -17.11
N CYS A 22 23.67 25.16 -17.46
CA CYS A 22 23.39 25.66 -18.81
C CYS A 22 24.68 25.55 -19.64
N GLY A 23 24.71 24.58 -20.56
CA GLY A 23 25.78 24.47 -21.57
C GLY A 23 25.61 25.53 -22.65
N GLY A 24 26.46 26.56 -22.60
CA GLY A 24 26.61 27.56 -23.64
C GLY A 24 28.09 27.78 -23.94
N GLU A 25 28.46 27.74 -25.22
CA GLU A 25 29.78 28.03 -25.76
C GLU A 25 30.07 29.53 -25.57
N PHE A 26 31.07 29.88 -24.76
CA PHE A 26 31.42 31.26 -24.42
C PHE A 26 32.59 31.75 -25.28
N ASP A 27 32.29 32.61 -26.24
CA ASP A 27 33.26 33.56 -26.81
C ASP A 27 33.61 34.65 -25.78
N GLN A 28 34.89 35.02 -25.76
CA GLN A 28 35.49 36.02 -24.88
C GLN A 28 34.72 37.36 -24.88
N LEU A 29 34.09 37.68 -23.74
CA LEU A 29 33.53 38.99 -23.44
C LEU A 29 34.03 39.47 -22.09
N ASP A 30 34.37 40.76 -22.06
CA ASP A 30 35.11 41.46 -21.02
C ASP A 30 34.48 41.33 -19.62
N ALA A 31 35.35 41.16 -18.64
CA ALA A 31 35.02 40.92 -17.25
C ALA A 31 34.33 42.14 -16.58
N GLU A 32 33.04 42.01 -16.30
CA GLU A 32 32.31 42.89 -15.38
C GLU A 32 32.46 42.41 -13.91
N PRO A 33 32.40 43.32 -12.92
CA PRO A 33 32.69 43.01 -11.53
C PRO A 33 31.67 42.06 -10.91
N GLU A 34 32.18 41.02 -10.25
CA GLU A 34 31.39 40.02 -9.51
C GLU A 34 30.56 40.68 -8.40
N VAL A 35 29.24 40.66 -8.56
CA VAL A 35 28.30 41.05 -7.49
C VAL A 35 28.12 39.83 -6.58
N PRO A 36 28.35 39.93 -5.27
CA PRO A 36 28.14 38.80 -4.36
C PRO A 36 26.66 38.43 -4.32
N PHE A 37 26.33 37.26 -4.87
CA PHE A 37 25.01 36.65 -4.77
C PHE A 37 24.90 35.97 -3.40
N GLU A 38 24.21 36.61 -2.46
CA GLU A 38 23.82 35.97 -1.19
C GLU A 38 22.76 34.91 -1.48
N VAL A 39 23.17 33.64 -1.45
CA VAL A 39 22.23 32.51 -1.49
C VAL A 39 21.58 32.41 -0.10
N GLU A 40 20.37 32.94 0.07
CA GLU A 40 19.54 32.62 1.23
C GLU A 40 19.17 31.13 1.15
N ALA A 41 19.89 30.29 1.88
CA ALA A 41 19.54 28.89 2.03
C ALA A 41 18.25 28.80 2.85
N VAL A 42 17.12 28.63 2.15
CA VAL A 42 15.85 28.27 2.78
C VAL A 42 16.00 26.84 3.30
N VAL A 43 16.34 26.72 4.58
CA VAL A 43 16.30 25.43 5.28
C VAL A 43 14.83 25.16 5.60
N GLU A 44 14.13 24.48 4.69
CA GLU A 44 12.84 23.88 5.01
C GLU A 44 13.07 22.75 6.03
N THR A 45 12.90 23.07 7.30
CA THR A 45 12.61 22.05 8.32
C THR A 45 11.24 21.47 8.02
N THR A 46 11.21 20.41 7.22
CA THR A 46 10.04 19.53 7.12
C THR A 46 9.82 18.90 8.48
N SER A 47 8.88 19.45 9.24
CA SER A 47 8.38 18.81 10.46
C SER A 47 7.75 17.48 10.05
N SER A 48 8.40 16.37 10.37
CA SER A 48 7.80 15.04 10.21
C SER A 48 6.78 14.89 11.33
N ALA A 49 5.54 15.33 11.08
CA ALA A 49 4.44 15.05 11.99
C ALA A 49 4.37 13.54 12.22
N LEU A 50 4.26 13.11 13.48
CA LEU A 50 4.11 11.70 13.80
C LEU A 50 2.75 11.23 13.29
N LEU A 51 2.69 10.10 12.58
CA LEU A 51 1.43 9.58 12.07
C LEU A 51 0.70 8.72 13.11
N ASP A 52 -0.63 8.77 13.06
CA ASP A 52 -1.53 8.01 13.94
C ASP A 52 -2.71 7.43 13.15
N ILE A 53 -3.22 6.27 13.60
CA ILE A 53 -4.41 5.63 13.02
C ILE A 53 -5.58 5.82 13.97
N GLY A 54 -6.44 6.79 13.65
CA GLY A 54 -7.51 7.26 14.52
C GLY A 54 -8.92 6.87 14.08
N GLY A 55 -9.90 7.38 14.81
CA GLY A 55 -11.31 7.42 14.39
C GLY A 55 -12.04 6.09 14.23
N ASN A 56 -13.25 6.17 13.67
CA ASN A 56 -14.09 5.00 13.44
C ASN A 56 -13.77 4.37 12.08
N PRO A 57 -13.70 3.03 12.00
CA PRO A 57 -13.51 2.35 10.73
C PRO A 57 -14.68 2.55 9.78
N THR A 58 -14.38 2.52 8.49
CA THR A 58 -15.35 2.39 7.41
C THR A 58 -14.93 1.30 6.42
N LEU A 59 -15.86 0.88 5.57
CA LEU A 59 -15.63 -0.13 4.55
C LEU A 59 -15.67 0.54 3.18
N SER A 60 -14.73 0.19 2.30
CA SER A 60 -14.83 0.59 0.90
C SER A 60 -15.84 -0.25 0.13
N ASN A 61 -16.06 0.14 -1.13
CA ASN A 61 -16.77 -0.70 -2.10
C ASN A 61 -16.03 -2.01 -2.35
N TRP A 62 -16.72 -2.99 -2.93
CA TRP A 62 -16.10 -4.24 -3.34
C TRP A 62 -15.35 -4.07 -4.66
N SER A 63 -14.13 -4.60 -4.72
CA SER A 63 -13.45 -4.96 -5.96
C SER A 63 -13.75 -6.42 -6.25
N GLY A 64 -14.25 -6.71 -7.45
CA GLY A 64 -14.75 -8.02 -7.84
C GLY A 64 -16.17 -8.31 -7.34
N ARG A 65 -16.44 -9.57 -7.00
CA ARG A 65 -17.78 -10.01 -6.61
C ARG A 65 -18.10 -9.70 -5.15
N SER A 66 -19.38 -9.53 -4.85
CA SER A 66 -19.93 -9.40 -3.50
C SER A 66 -21.05 -10.43 -3.24
N GLY A 67 -21.60 -10.45 -2.02
CA GLY A 67 -22.74 -11.30 -1.65
C GLY A 67 -22.40 -12.74 -1.24
N GLY A 68 -21.11 -13.09 -1.17
CA GLY A 68 -20.63 -14.34 -0.58
C GLY A 68 -20.54 -14.28 0.95
N SER A 69 -19.81 -15.23 1.53
CA SER A 69 -19.50 -15.24 2.95
C SER A 69 -18.26 -14.37 3.22
N PRO A 70 -18.39 -13.25 3.95
CA PRO A 70 -17.26 -12.38 4.22
C PRO A 70 -16.30 -13.01 5.23
N VAL A 71 -14.99 -12.82 5.03
CA VAL A 71 -13.95 -13.12 6.01
C VAL A 71 -13.11 -11.87 6.22
N THR A 72 -13.07 -11.35 7.44
CA THR A 72 -12.27 -10.17 7.77
C THR A 72 -10.90 -10.59 8.27
N LEU A 73 -9.86 -10.08 7.63
CA LEU A 73 -8.48 -10.12 8.07
C LEU A 73 -8.10 -8.68 8.42
N ASN A 74 -8.19 -8.30 9.69
CA ASN A 74 -7.81 -6.96 10.14
C ASN A 74 -6.95 -7.04 11.39
N ARG A 75 -6.33 -5.92 11.73
CA ARG A 75 -5.77 -5.69 13.06
C ARG A 75 -6.52 -4.58 13.77
N THR A 76 -6.47 -4.61 15.09
CA THR A 76 -6.97 -3.53 15.93
C THR A 76 -6.18 -2.25 15.66
N PRO A 77 -6.83 -1.09 15.57
CA PRO A 77 -6.17 0.21 15.33
C PRO A 77 -5.09 0.56 16.37
N ILE A 78 -5.24 0.05 17.60
CA ILE A 78 -4.32 0.28 18.72
C ILE A 78 -2.86 -0.13 18.41
N ASP A 79 -2.65 -0.99 17.42
CA ASP A 79 -1.32 -1.44 17.01
C ASP A 79 -0.61 -0.47 16.04
N ASP A 80 -1.24 0.66 15.66
CA ASP A 80 -0.79 1.58 14.61
C ASP A 80 -0.40 0.82 13.33
N ALA A 81 -1.18 -0.22 13.01
CA ALA A 81 -0.85 -1.19 11.98
C ALA A 81 -1.69 -0.98 10.72
N PHE A 82 -1.04 -0.86 9.58
CA PHE A 82 -1.69 -0.75 8.28
C PHE A 82 -1.33 -1.96 7.40
N LEU A 83 -2.16 -2.26 6.40
CA LEU A 83 -1.92 -3.35 5.45
C LEU A 83 -0.72 -2.98 4.58
N ALA A 84 0.44 -3.61 4.80
CA ALA A 84 1.69 -3.27 4.12
C ALA A 84 2.07 -4.25 3.02
N GLY A 85 1.40 -5.40 2.98
CA GLY A 85 1.64 -6.39 1.95
C GLY A 85 0.68 -7.57 1.99
N TYR A 86 0.83 -8.44 1.02
CA TYR A 86 0.00 -9.64 0.91
C TYR A 86 0.74 -10.81 0.27
N THR A 87 0.15 -11.98 0.42
CA THR A 87 0.46 -13.15 -0.40
C THR A 87 -0.84 -13.92 -0.59
N PHE A 88 -1.05 -14.51 -1.76
CA PHE A 88 -2.13 -15.46 -1.97
C PHE A 88 -1.64 -16.69 -2.71
N SER A 89 -2.32 -17.80 -2.48
CA SER A 89 -2.08 -19.05 -3.19
C SER A 89 -3.39 -19.72 -3.59
N GLU A 90 -3.28 -20.56 -4.61
CA GLU A 90 -4.40 -21.29 -5.17
C GLU A 90 -4.15 -22.79 -5.17
N ARG A 91 -5.23 -23.57 -5.13
CA ARG A 91 -5.18 -25.03 -5.26
C ARG A 91 -6.14 -25.48 -6.35
N TYR A 92 -5.61 -26.07 -7.41
CA TYR A 92 -6.39 -26.39 -8.62
C TYR A 92 -7.23 -25.19 -9.06
N ASP A 93 -6.57 -24.06 -9.30
CA ASP A 93 -7.19 -22.84 -9.84
C ASP A 93 -8.13 -22.09 -8.86
N ASP A 94 -8.30 -22.57 -7.63
CA ASP A 94 -9.13 -21.90 -6.60
C ASP A 94 -8.26 -21.09 -5.63
N PRO A 95 -8.42 -19.75 -5.54
CA PRO A 95 -7.70 -18.91 -4.57
C PRO A 95 -8.21 -19.18 -3.15
N CYS A 96 -7.61 -20.15 -2.48
CA CYS A 96 -8.06 -20.70 -1.20
C CYS A 96 -7.15 -20.33 -0.03
N HIS A 97 -6.15 -19.46 -0.23
CA HIS A 97 -5.29 -19.00 0.85
C HIS A 97 -4.86 -17.55 0.63
N PHE A 98 -4.92 -16.76 1.69
CA PHE A 98 -4.58 -15.34 1.68
C PHE A 98 -3.89 -14.95 2.99
N VAL A 99 -2.80 -14.22 2.87
CA VAL A 99 -2.04 -13.65 3.99
C VAL A 99 -2.03 -12.14 3.83
N ALA A 100 -2.56 -11.44 4.82
CA ALA A 100 -2.47 -9.99 4.93
C ALA A 100 -1.34 -9.66 5.91
N ARG A 101 -0.30 -8.96 5.44
CA ARG A 101 0.83 -8.52 6.26
C ARG A 101 0.62 -7.10 6.74
N TYR A 102 0.94 -6.85 8.01
CA TYR A 102 0.81 -5.54 8.63
C TYR A 102 2.15 -5.02 9.11
N ASP A 103 2.44 -3.76 8.80
CA ASP A 103 3.57 -3.03 9.34
C ASP A 103 3.05 -1.85 10.17
N HIS A 104 3.91 -1.32 11.05
CA HIS A 104 3.63 -0.11 11.81
C HIS A 104 3.64 1.13 10.90
N ILE A 105 2.72 2.07 11.15
CA ILE A 105 2.49 3.25 10.31
C ILE A 105 3.72 4.14 10.20
N GLU A 106 4.46 4.32 11.29
CA GLU A 106 5.65 5.17 11.32
C GLU A 106 6.93 4.36 11.02
N THR A 107 7.29 3.47 11.95
CA THR A 107 8.57 2.75 11.94
C THR A 107 8.70 1.65 10.88
N ARG A 108 7.61 1.29 10.19
CA ARG A 108 7.54 0.13 9.28
C ARG A 108 7.93 -1.20 9.94
N ALA A 109 7.98 -1.26 11.27
CA ALA A 109 8.24 -2.50 11.98
C ALA A 109 7.11 -3.50 11.68
N ASN A 110 7.48 -4.73 11.32
CA ASN A 110 6.51 -5.80 11.07
C ASN A 110 5.65 -6.04 12.32
N ARG A 111 4.34 -5.89 12.18
CA ARG A 111 3.37 -6.16 13.25
C ARG A 111 2.79 -7.56 13.19
N GLY A 112 3.02 -8.30 12.11
CA GLY A 112 2.62 -9.68 11.93
C GLY A 112 1.73 -9.87 10.70
N SER A 113 0.98 -10.96 10.68
CA SER A 113 0.09 -11.26 9.55
C SER A 113 -1.21 -11.91 10.02
N GLN A 114 -2.27 -11.67 9.26
CA GLN A 114 -3.55 -12.37 9.38
C GLN A 114 -3.68 -13.35 8.22
N VAL A 115 -4.12 -14.56 8.52
CA VAL A 115 -4.14 -15.67 7.56
C VAL A 115 -5.54 -16.22 7.43
N TRP A 116 -5.98 -16.38 6.20
CA TRP A 116 -7.13 -17.21 5.83
C TRP A 116 -6.63 -18.40 5.01
N ASN A 117 -6.99 -19.62 5.42
CA ASN A 117 -6.55 -20.86 4.77
C ASN A 117 -7.68 -21.88 4.62
N GLU A 118 -8.07 -22.13 3.39
CA GLU A 118 -9.04 -23.15 2.95
C GLU A 118 -8.39 -24.17 1.99
N CYS A 119 -7.11 -24.01 1.67
CA CYS A 119 -6.38 -24.96 0.82
C CYS A 119 -6.06 -26.29 1.55
N GLY A 120 -6.26 -26.33 2.87
CA GLY A 120 -5.96 -27.46 3.77
C GLY A 120 -4.55 -27.39 4.35
N MET A 121 -4.03 -28.54 4.80
CA MET A 121 -2.69 -28.68 5.42
C MET A 121 -1.52 -28.24 4.53
N TRP A 122 -1.77 -27.99 3.25
CA TRP A 122 -0.77 -27.69 2.24
C TRP A 122 -0.77 -26.22 1.81
N GLY A 123 -1.49 -25.34 2.53
CA GLY A 123 -1.74 -23.94 2.16
C GLY A 123 -0.59 -23.15 1.52
N PRO A 124 0.61 -23.10 2.14
CA PRO A 124 1.74 -22.33 1.58
C PRO A 124 2.52 -23.06 0.47
N ASN A 125 2.34 -24.37 0.30
CA ASN A 125 3.13 -25.18 -0.63
C ASN A 125 2.58 -25.20 -2.06
N TYR A 126 1.35 -24.75 -2.27
CA TYR A 126 0.78 -24.64 -3.61
C TYR A 126 1.08 -23.26 -4.19
N ALA A 127 1.96 -23.23 -5.20
CA ALA A 127 2.31 -22.06 -6.01
C ALA A 127 2.30 -20.76 -5.19
N SER A 128 3.32 -20.52 -4.36
CA SER A 128 3.41 -19.28 -3.59
C SER A 128 3.35 -18.07 -4.53
N GLY A 129 2.37 -17.19 -4.35
CA GLY A 129 2.31 -15.92 -5.06
C GLY A 129 3.49 -15.05 -4.67
N LYS A 130 3.75 -14.04 -5.48
CA LYS A 130 4.74 -13.03 -5.12
C LYS A 130 4.26 -12.33 -3.86
N VAL A 131 5.19 -12.03 -2.94
CA VAL A 131 4.86 -11.16 -1.82
C VAL A 131 4.78 -9.73 -2.38
N GLY A 132 3.58 -9.18 -2.46
CA GLY A 132 3.40 -7.77 -2.75
C GLY A 132 3.70 -6.97 -1.48
N LEU A 133 4.70 -6.10 -1.51
CA LEU A 133 5.00 -5.15 -0.43
C LEU A 133 4.83 -3.73 -0.97
N VAL A 134 4.18 -2.87 -0.19
CA VAL A 134 4.06 -1.44 -0.48
C VAL A 134 5.40 -0.75 -0.24
N PRO A 135 5.81 0.20 -1.10
CA PRO A 135 7.01 1.00 -0.89
C PRO A 135 7.12 1.58 0.53
N SER A 136 8.35 1.78 1.01
CA SER A 136 8.60 2.18 2.41
C SER A 136 7.96 3.53 2.77
N LEU A 137 7.94 4.46 1.82
CA LEU A 137 7.41 5.81 2.00
C LEU A 137 5.89 5.91 1.82
N GLU A 138 5.23 4.87 1.34
CA GLU A 138 3.81 4.90 1.00
C GLU A 138 2.96 4.07 1.97
N ARG A 139 1.66 4.35 2.00
CA ARG A 139 0.64 3.63 2.77
C ARG A 139 -0.47 3.17 1.84
N THR A 140 -1.03 2.01 2.12
CA THR A 140 -2.12 1.45 1.33
C THR A 140 -3.38 2.26 1.54
N VAL A 141 -3.98 2.75 0.44
CA VAL A 141 -5.23 3.52 0.40
C VAL A 141 -6.36 2.77 -0.29
N GLY A 142 -6.05 1.67 -0.97
CA GLY A 142 -7.05 0.84 -1.63
C GLY A 142 -6.48 -0.50 -2.08
N MET A 143 -7.31 -1.25 -2.79
CA MET A 143 -6.93 -2.52 -3.37
C MET A 143 -7.76 -2.80 -4.62
N ALA A 144 -7.26 -3.66 -5.48
CA ALA A 144 -8.00 -4.18 -6.62
C ALA A 144 -7.79 -5.68 -6.73
N VAL A 145 -8.73 -6.36 -7.39
CA VAL A 145 -8.55 -7.75 -7.83
C VAL A 145 -8.71 -7.85 -9.33
N CYS A 146 -7.96 -8.77 -9.92
CA CYS A 146 -8.27 -9.27 -11.24
C CYS A 146 -9.00 -10.59 -11.08
N LEU A 147 -10.13 -10.75 -11.76
CA LEU A 147 -10.83 -12.04 -11.80
C LEU A 147 -10.42 -12.82 -13.04
N ASN A 148 -10.62 -14.13 -13.05
CA ASN A 148 -10.48 -14.92 -14.27
C ASN A 148 -11.51 -14.50 -15.35
N SER A 149 -11.39 -15.02 -16.57
CA SER A 149 -12.26 -14.65 -17.70
C SER A 149 -13.77 -14.87 -17.47
N ASP A 150 -14.15 -15.85 -16.63
CA ASP A 150 -15.56 -16.06 -16.25
C ASP A 150 -16.03 -15.13 -15.11
N ARG A 151 -15.12 -14.32 -14.58
CA ARG A 151 -15.29 -13.38 -13.47
C ARG A 151 -15.84 -14.05 -12.22
N THR A 152 -15.33 -15.24 -11.88
CA THR A 152 -15.80 -15.99 -10.71
C THR A 152 -14.73 -16.36 -9.69
N LYS A 153 -13.45 -16.17 -10.01
CA LYS A 153 -12.30 -16.46 -9.15
C LYS A 153 -11.27 -15.34 -9.22
N MET A 154 -10.69 -14.98 -8.09
CA MET A 154 -9.54 -14.07 -8.05
C MET A 154 -8.31 -14.72 -8.70
N LYS A 155 -7.65 -13.98 -9.60
CA LYS A 155 -6.39 -14.33 -10.26
C LYS A 155 -5.30 -13.30 -10.07
N GLY A 156 -5.64 -12.05 -9.79
CA GLY A 156 -4.69 -11.03 -9.41
C GLY A 156 -5.15 -10.28 -8.18
N PHE A 157 -4.18 -9.71 -7.46
CA PHE A 157 -4.44 -8.81 -6.35
C PHE A 157 -3.43 -7.65 -6.39
N ALA A 158 -3.89 -6.44 -6.11
CA ALA A 158 -3.07 -5.25 -6.10
C ALA A 158 -3.34 -4.43 -4.83
N LEU A 159 -2.27 -3.87 -4.28
CA LEU A 159 -2.35 -2.81 -3.29
C LEU A 159 -2.15 -1.48 -4.01
N LEU A 160 -3.01 -0.53 -3.66
CA LEU A 160 -2.98 0.83 -4.16
C LEU A 160 -2.45 1.71 -3.03
N SER A 161 -1.41 2.49 -3.28
CA SER A 161 -0.70 3.23 -2.24
C SER A 161 -0.40 4.68 -2.60
N GLN A 162 -0.26 5.52 -1.58
CA GLN A 162 0.07 6.94 -1.68
C GLN A 162 0.99 7.35 -0.52
N THR A 163 1.65 8.49 -0.63
CA THR A 163 2.43 9.04 0.49
C THR A 163 1.50 9.62 1.57
N PRO A 164 1.92 9.67 2.85
CA PRO A 164 1.12 10.26 3.92
C PRO A 164 0.67 11.69 3.65
N GLU A 165 1.52 12.53 3.05
CA GLU A 165 1.21 13.93 2.74
C GLU A 165 0.04 14.03 1.74
N CYS A 166 0.04 13.15 0.75
CA CYS A 166 -1.04 13.03 -0.22
C CYS A 166 -2.34 12.55 0.42
N ILE A 167 -2.27 11.60 1.36
CA ILE A 167 -3.45 11.08 2.06
C ILE A 167 -4.06 12.18 2.93
N LEU A 168 -3.25 12.87 3.72
CA LEU A 168 -3.67 13.91 4.66
C LEU A 168 -4.23 15.15 3.96
N SER A 169 -3.77 15.46 2.73
CA SER A 169 -4.31 16.54 1.90
C SER A 169 -5.63 16.18 1.19
N GLY A 170 -6.15 14.97 1.36
CA GLY A 170 -7.42 14.54 0.76
C GLY A 170 -7.27 13.72 -0.52
N GLY A 171 -6.09 13.19 -0.83
CA GLY A 171 -5.89 12.16 -1.85
C GLY A 171 -5.74 12.66 -3.29
N ASP A 172 -5.43 13.95 -3.50
CA ASP A 172 -5.31 14.58 -4.83
C ASP A 172 -4.00 14.23 -5.58
N CYS A 173 -3.36 13.12 -5.20
CA CYS A 173 -2.11 12.64 -5.79
C CYS A 173 -2.30 11.36 -6.60
N ASP A 174 -1.35 11.09 -7.49
CA ASP A 174 -1.29 9.83 -8.21
C ASP A 174 -1.20 8.63 -7.25
N VAL A 175 -2.01 7.61 -7.54
CA VAL A 175 -2.02 6.36 -6.79
C VAL A 175 -0.96 5.43 -7.39
N ASN A 176 -0.06 4.93 -6.56
CA ASN A 176 0.90 3.92 -6.97
C ASN A 176 0.21 2.56 -7.06
N THR A 177 0.35 1.91 -8.22
CA THR A 177 -0.24 0.60 -8.53
C THR A 177 0.80 -0.50 -8.75
N ASN A 178 2.08 -0.23 -8.45
CA ASN A 178 3.19 -1.15 -8.74
C ASN A 178 3.25 -2.38 -7.80
N THR A 179 2.45 -2.40 -6.74
CA THR A 179 2.38 -3.54 -5.80
C THR A 179 1.26 -4.50 -6.19
N TYR A 180 1.50 -5.29 -7.24
CA TYR A 180 0.55 -6.28 -7.75
C TYR A 180 1.21 -7.64 -8.05
N ASP A 181 0.37 -8.67 -8.10
CA ASP A 181 0.70 -10.05 -8.47
C ASP A 181 -0.48 -10.60 -9.26
N GLU A 182 -0.19 -11.19 -10.40
CA GLU A 182 -1.16 -11.72 -11.35
C GLU A 182 -0.83 -13.17 -11.66
N ARG A 183 -1.87 -13.99 -11.74
CA ARG A 183 -1.79 -15.38 -12.17
C ARG A 183 -2.30 -15.53 -13.59
N PRO A 184 -1.90 -16.62 -14.28
CA PRO A 184 -2.47 -16.96 -15.57
C PRO A 184 -4.00 -16.89 -15.55
N ASN A 185 -4.57 -16.45 -16.66
CA ASN A 185 -6.01 -16.26 -16.87
C ASN A 185 -6.65 -15.06 -16.15
N CYS A 186 -5.87 -14.18 -15.52
CA CYS A 186 -6.28 -12.78 -15.40
C CYS A 186 -6.34 -12.19 -16.82
N PRO A 187 -7.49 -11.65 -17.29
CA PRO A 187 -7.52 -10.87 -18.52
C PRO A 187 -6.46 -9.76 -18.41
N GLY A 188 -5.69 -9.51 -19.45
CA GLY A 188 -4.70 -8.42 -19.43
C GLY A 188 -3.42 -8.65 -18.64
N ALA A 189 -3.09 -9.90 -18.25
CA ALA A 189 -1.96 -10.28 -17.38
C ALA A 189 -0.53 -9.81 -17.80
N ASP A 190 -0.39 -8.99 -18.85
CA ASP A 190 0.87 -8.47 -19.37
C ASP A 190 0.99 -6.93 -19.25
N ASN A 191 -0.05 -6.21 -18.78
CA ASN A 191 -0.11 -4.74 -18.78
C ASN A 191 -0.09 -4.09 -17.39
N GLY A 192 -0.05 -4.89 -16.32
CA GLY A 192 -0.15 -4.40 -14.94
C GLY A 192 -1.59 -4.02 -14.55
N VAL A 193 -1.74 -3.25 -13.47
CA VAL A 193 -3.07 -2.82 -12.99
C VAL A 193 -3.69 -1.85 -14.00
N ASP A 194 -4.52 -2.39 -14.88
CA ASP A 194 -5.13 -1.69 -16.02
C ASP A 194 -6.66 -1.89 -16.09
N PHE A 195 -7.24 -1.75 -17.29
CA PHE A 195 -8.69 -1.86 -17.52
C PHE A 195 -9.26 -3.27 -17.33
N ASP A 196 -8.43 -4.30 -17.30
CA ASP A 196 -8.87 -5.68 -17.10
C ASP A 196 -9.05 -6.04 -15.61
N TRP A 197 -8.60 -5.15 -14.72
CA TRP A 197 -8.85 -5.25 -13.28
C TRP A 197 -10.27 -4.81 -12.92
N GLU A 198 -10.77 -5.35 -11.82
CA GLU A 198 -12.05 -4.94 -11.26
C GLU A 198 -11.94 -3.54 -10.63
N GLU A 199 -13.08 -2.86 -10.49
CA GLU A 199 -13.14 -1.52 -9.89
C GLU A 199 -12.39 -1.47 -8.55
N HIS A 200 -11.63 -0.40 -8.34
CA HIS A 200 -10.79 -0.23 -7.16
C HIS A 200 -11.63 -0.08 -5.89
N ALA A 201 -11.31 -0.87 -4.88
CA ALA A 201 -11.89 -0.78 -3.54
C ALA A 201 -11.18 0.30 -2.70
N MET A 202 -11.27 1.57 -3.14
CA MET A 202 -10.61 2.72 -2.50
C MET A 202 -11.21 3.08 -1.14
N CYS A 203 -10.35 3.39 -0.17
CA CYS A 203 -10.79 4.07 1.04
C CYS A 203 -11.21 5.52 0.72
N PRO A 204 -12.06 6.15 1.57
CA PRO A 204 -12.34 7.57 1.44
C PRO A 204 -11.06 8.43 1.55
N PRO A 205 -11.08 9.66 1.01
CA PRO A 205 -10.00 10.64 1.23
C PRO A 205 -9.60 10.77 2.71
N GLY A 206 -8.29 10.76 2.98
CA GLY A 206 -7.75 10.81 4.35
C GLY A 206 -7.74 9.48 5.10
N TYR A 207 -8.08 8.36 4.46
CA TYR A 207 -8.11 7.04 5.09
C TYR A 207 -7.08 6.10 4.48
N ILE A 208 -6.61 5.17 5.30
CA ILE A 208 -5.72 4.08 4.92
C ILE A 208 -6.34 2.72 5.20
N VAL A 209 -5.84 1.69 4.50
CA VAL A 209 -6.26 0.30 4.67
C VAL A 209 -5.56 -0.30 5.90
N THR A 210 -6.34 -0.69 6.90
CA THR A 210 -5.86 -1.39 8.11
C THR A 210 -6.36 -2.83 8.21
N GLY A 211 -7.10 -3.27 7.19
CA GLY A 211 -7.57 -4.63 7.06
C GLY A 211 -8.21 -4.88 5.70
N ILE A 212 -8.48 -6.14 5.42
CA ILE A 212 -9.13 -6.59 4.21
C ILE A 212 -10.33 -7.47 4.57
N VAL A 213 -11.42 -7.33 3.83
CA VAL A 213 -12.56 -8.25 3.89
C VAL A 213 -12.59 -9.02 2.58
N LEU A 214 -12.48 -10.35 2.68
CA LEU A 214 -12.54 -11.27 1.55
C LEU A 214 -13.99 -11.70 1.30
N ASN A 215 -14.45 -11.60 0.06
CA ASN A 215 -15.69 -12.24 -0.37
C ASN A 215 -15.37 -13.70 -0.73
N THR A 216 -15.87 -14.64 0.07
CA THR A 216 -15.63 -16.07 -0.15
C THR A 216 -16.88 -16.79 -0.64
N ARG A 217 -16.70 -17.77 -1.52
CA ARG A 217 -17.79 -18.66 -1.98
C ARG A 217 -17.31 -20.11 -2.07
N ALA A 218 -18.25 -21.04 -2.22
CA ALA A 218 -17.91 -22.44 -2.50
C ALA A 218 -17.07 -22.55 -3.79
N GLY A 219 -15.94 -23.26 -3.70
CA GLY A 219 -15.07 -23.65 -4.80
C GLY A 219 -15.06 -25.18 -5.00
N GLY A 220 -14.08 -25.70 -5.74
CA GLY A 220 -13.94 -27.13 -5.99
C GLY A 220 -13.40 -27.91 -4.79
N GLY A 221 -13.83 -29.16 -4.61
CA GLY A 221 -13.27 -30.04 -3.56
C GLY A 221 -13.57 -29.58 -2.12
N ASN A 222 -14.77 -29.07 -1.86
CA ASN A 222 -15.27 -28.66 -0.54
C ASN A 222 -14.51 -27.52 0.15
N ARG A 223 -13.79 -26.68 -0.60
CA ARG A 223 -13.12 -25.48 -0.07
C ARG A 223 -13.88 -24.22 -0.45
N ARG A 224 -13.61 -23.14 0.29
CA ARG A 224 -14.00 -21.80 -0.14
C ARG A 224 -12.88 -21.14 -0.93
N MET A 225 -13.26 -20.25 -1.84
CA MET A 225 -12.33 -19.46 -2.65
C MET A 225 -12.72 -17.98 -2.64
N VAL A 226 -11.73 -17.12 -2.83
CA VAL A 226 -11.91 -15.66 -2.93
C VAL A 226 -12.33 -15.26 -4.33
N ASN A 227 -13.31 -14.38 -4.44
CA ASN A 227 -13.71 -13.79 -5.71
C ASN A 227 -14.05 -12.30 -5.62
N GLY A 228 -13.67 -11.66 -4.53
CA GLY A 228 -13.78 -10.22 -4.34
C GLY A 228 -13.16 -9.80 -3.01
N VAL A 229 -12.84 -8.52 -2.91
CA VAL A 229 -12.20 -7.93 -1.74
C VAL A 229 -12.76 -6.54 -1.49
N ARG A 230 -12.70 -6.07 -0.25
CA ARG A 230 -12.87 -4.66 0.08
C ARG A 230 -11.96 -4.27 1.23
N ALA A 231 -11.66 -2.98 1.31
CA ALA A 231 -10.81 -2.43 2.35
C ALA A 231 -11.58 -2.19 3.65
N TYR A 232 -10.90 -2.47 4.76
CA TYR A 232 -11.26 -1.97 6.09
C TYR A 232 -10.38 -0.74 6.37
N CYS A 233 -11.01 0.43 6.39
CA CYS A 233 -10.34 1.72 6.31
C CYS A 233 -10.42 2.46 7.65
N HIS A 234 -9.33 3.10 8.06
CA HIS A 234 -9.33 4.07 9.17
C HIS A 234 -8.74 5.40 8.72
N PRO A 235 -9.19 6.51 9.33
CA PRO A 235 -8.53 7.81 9.20
C PRO A 235 -7.03 7.72 9.50
N LEU A 236 -6.23 8.34 8.63
CA LEU A 236 -4.86 8.72 8.92
C LEU A 236 -4.89 10.15 9.46
N GLN A 237 -4.19 10.40 10.56
CA GLN A 237 -4.09 11.72 11.16
C GLN A 237 -2.67 12.00 11.63
N GLU A 238 -2.35 13.27 11.80
CA GLU A 238 -1.16 13.69 12.54
C GLU A 238 -1.43 13.50 14.03
N ARG A 239 -0.39 13.07 14.76
CA ARG A 239 -0.41 12.91 16.21
C ARG A 239 -0.05 14.25 16.84
N ASP A 240 -0.97 14.75 17.66
CA ASP A 240 -0.77 15.93 18.51
C ASP A 240 0.41 15.80 19.49
#